data_AF-A0A094BW85-F1
#
_entry.id   AF-A0A094BW85-F1
#
_cell.length_a   1.000
_cell.length_b   1.000
_cell.length_c   1.000
_cell.angle_alpha   90.00
_cell.angle_beta   90.00
_cell.angle_gamma   90.00
#
_symmetry.space_group_name_H-M   'P 1'
#
loop_
_entity.id
_entity.type
_entity.pdbx_description
1 polymer ?
#
loop_
_entity_poly.entity_id
_entity_poly.type
_entity_poly.pdbx_seq_one_letter_code
_entity_poly.pdbx_strand_id
1 'polypeptide(L)'
;MATLPTTTRQETPATVALRNFKTQWFLVPQGTGIIAVILHQLKYQFTGLNIISYIFWLLTIISLTLLLAIFALKIVIFPKVVANSLRTEIGETACLSSISITFTSIIEMMDLSLVGAWGKGWGIATLVLWWINAAMAIVSCIGITYVFMKYEAPGVRGLTPVANLPVIAALTAAAGGGVLCRYGELDEGFQVPVIIVSYLLIGMALPIAFAVATIFMARLFDQSSPAGTTLYQDMILCGPWGQGSFALQILGEVVTRGSFAKYQQGVFLTLGAAGPVGFASMFGGLLAWGHGTFWWVFAIISVLHSGFNKRGEWRGLHFGLGAWSLVFPWGVYTNACVQLGKLLDSPAFSVWSAILAITLVIIWIVNMVLTTKGLITGKLVGLEHGWGGEAYKRHQIEKGQSNGTVDQRPVTGLHNRVPKEPPASVE
;
A
#
# COMPACT_ATOMS: atom_id res chain seq x y z
N MET A 1 -16.60 -0.82 53.92
CA MET A 1 -16.23 -0.35 52.56
C MET A 1 -16.70 -1.40 51.57
N ALA A 2 -17.79 -1.14 50.86
CA ALA A 2 -18.30 -2.04 49.82
C ALA A 2 -17.38 -1.93 48.60
N THR A 3 -16.79 -3.06 48.20
CA THR A 3 -16.09 -3.21 46.94
C THR A 3 -17.11 -3.13 45.81
N LEU A 4 -17.07 -2.03 45.04
CA LEU A 4 -17.82 -1.91 43.79
C LEU A 4 -17.40 -3.06 42.87
N PRO A 5 -18.34 -3.86 42.34
CA PRO A 5 -18.02 -4.81 41.30
C PRO A 5 -17.67 -4.01 40.05
N THR A 6 -16.40 -4.01 39.65
CA THR A 6 -16.01 -3.60 38.30
C THR A 6 -16.65 -4.58 37.33
N THR A 7 -17.83 -4.23 36.83
CA THR A 7 -18.47 -4.91 35.72
C THR A 7 -17.59 -4.68 34.49
N THR A 8 -16.60 -5.55 34.29
CA THR A 8 -15.92 -5.69 33.00
C THR A 8 -16.98 -6.08 31.98
N ARG A 9 -17.48 -5.07 31.24
CA ARG A 9 -18.45 -5.25 30.16
C ARG A 9 -17.91 -6.33 29.23
N GLN A 10 -18.55 -7.50 29.21
CA GLN A 10 -18.10 -8.63 28.40
C GLN A 10 -18.01 -8.20 26.94
N GLU A 11 -16.80 -8.20 26.39
CA GLU A 11 -16.57 -7.82 24.99
C GLU A 11 -17.03 -8.96 24.09
N THR A 12 -17.96 -8.67 23.17
CA THR A 12 -18.37 -9.66 22.17
C THR A 12 -17.23 -9.95 21.20
N PRO A 13 -17.16 -11.13 20.56
CA PRO A 13 -16.15 -11.42 19.54
C PRO A 13 -16.08 -10.36 18.44
N ALA A 14 -17.23 -9.81 18.02
CA ALA A 14 -17.31 -8.72 17.05
C ALA A 14 -16.66 -7.43 17.57
N THR A 15 -16.84 -7.11 18.85
CA THR A 15 -16.19 -5.95 19.51
C THR A 15 -14.67 -6.10 19.53
N VAL A 16 -14.16 -7.30 19.80
CA VAL A 16 -12.72 -7.62 19.78
C VAL A 16 -12.17 -7.52 18.36
N ALA A 17 -12.84 -8.13 17.38
CA ALA A 17 -12.45 -8.06 15.98
C ALA A 17 -12.40 -6.61 15.46
N LEU A 18 -13.39 -5.80 15.83
CA LEU A 18 -13.43 -4.38 15.48
C LEU A 18 -12.30 -3.58 16.14
N ARG A 19 -11.99 -3.85 17.42
CA ARG A 19 -10.87 -3.22 18.13
C ARG A 19 -9.53 -3.55 17.46
N ASN A 20 -9.35 -4.82 17.06
CA ASN A 20 -8.14 -5.34 16.46
C ASN A 20 -8.02 -5.09 14.95
N PHE A 21 -9.04 -4.50 14.32
CA PHE A 21 -9.01 -4.17 12.90
C PHE A 21 -7.84 -3.24 12.58
N LYS A 22 -6.95 -3.66 11.67
CA LYS A 22 -5.75 -2.91 11.26
C LYS A 22 -5.99 -2.16 9.96
N THR A 23 -5.44 -0.96 9.79
CA THR A 23 -5.54 -0.25 8.50
C THR A 23 -4.82 -0.99 7.36
N GLN A 24 -3.92 -1.93 7.68
CA GLN A 24 -3.33 -2.87 6.72
C GLN A 24 -4.37 -3.63 5.87
N TRP A 25 -5.62 -3.75 6.32
CA TRP A 25 -6.70 -4.35 5.52
C TRP A 25 -6.98 -3.58 4.22
N PHE A 26 -6.68 -2.28 4.16
CA PHE A 26 -6.82 -1.50 2.92
C PHE A 26 -5.85 -1.91 1.80
N LEU A 27 -4.84 -2.73 2.09
CA LEU A 27 -3.99 -3.35 1.07
C LEU A 27 -4.76 -4.34 0.18
N VAL A 28 -5.85 -4.94 0.69
CA VAL A 28 -6.68 -5.90 -0.04
C VAL A 28 -7.38 -5.25 -1.24
N PRO A 29 -8.24 -4.22 -1.07
CA PRO A 29 -8.86 -3.57 -2.21
C PRO A 29 -7.82 -2.84 -3.07
N GLN A 30 -6.73 -2.31 -2.49
CA GLN A 30 -5.62 -1.72 -3.25
C GLN A 30 -5.04 -2.72 -4.27
N GLY A 31 -4.68 -3.92 -3.84
CA GLY A 31 -4.15 -4.95 -4.72
C GLY A 31 -5.18 -5.51 -5.71
N THR A 32 -6.45 -5.55 -5.31
CA THR A 32 -7.55 -6.01 -6.18
C THR A 32 -7.84 -5.01 -7.31
N GLY A 33 -7.76 -3.71 -7.01
CA GLY A 33 -8.04 -2.64 -7.97
C GLY A 33 -7.04 -2.59 -9.12
N ILE A 34 -5.74 -2.72 -8.82
CA ILE A 34 -4.71 -2.68 -9.87
C ILE A 34 -4.81 -3.88 -10.82
N ILE A 35 -5.29 -5.05 -10.36
CA ILE A 35 -5.56 -6.20 -11.22
C ILE A 35 -6.65 -5.85 -12.24
N ALA A 36 -7.73 -5.20 -11.82
CA ALA A 36 -8.79 -4.77 -12.73
C ALA A 36 -8.23 -3.91 -13.87
N VAL A 37 -7.41 -2.91 -13.52
CA VAL A 37 -6.77 -1.98 -14.47
C VAL A 37 -5.86 -2.72 -15.46
N ILE A 38 -5.00 -3.62 -14.99
CA ILE A 38 -4.08 -4.38 -15.85
C ILE A 38 -4.86 -5.27 -16.82
N LEU A 39 -5.83 -6.04 -16.32
CA LEU A 39 -6.55 -7.01 -17.14
C LEU A 39 -7.33 -6.32 -18.27
N HIS A 40 -7.84 -5.10 -18.04
CA HIS A 40 -8.49 -4.29 -19.08
C HIS A 40 -7.53 -3.80 -20.16
N GLN A 41 -6.25 -3.63 -19.83
CA GLN A 41 -5.27 -2.96 -20.70
C GLN A 41 -4.29 -3.90 -21.41
N LEU A 42 -4.29 -5.20 -21.10
CA LEU A 42 -3.42 -6.18 -21.74
C LEU A 42 -3.62 -6.19 -23.27
N LYS A 43 -2.54 -6.42 -24.03
CA LYS A 43 -2.59 -6.56 -25.50
C LYS A 43 -3.33 -7.84 -25.92
N TYR A 44 -3.09 -8.95 -25.21
CA TYR A 44 -3.75 -10.23 -25.47
C TYR A 44 -5.09 -10.30 -24.76
N GLN A 45 -6.15 -9.91 -25.47
CA GLN A 45 -7.52 -9.89 -24.97
C GLN A 45 -8.33 -11.08 -25.47
N PHE A 46 -9.25 -11.56 -24.63
CA PHE A 46 -10.35 -12.45 -25.01
C PHE A 46 -11.63 -11.94 -24.35
N THR A 47 -12.80 -12.27 -24.88
CA THR A 47 -14.09 -11.69 -24.42
C THR A 47 -14.31 -11.83 -22.92
N GLY A 48 -13.90 -12.94 -22.32
CA GLY A 48 -14.01 -13.17 -20.87
C GLY A 48 -13.08 -12.30 -20.01
N LEU A 49 -11.96 -11.81 -20.54
CA LEU A 49 -10.98 -11.05 -19.77
C LEU A 49 -11.50 -9.68 -19.33
N ASN A 50 -12.25 -9.00 -20.20
CA ASN A 50 -12.93 -7.75 -19.86
C ASN A 50 -13.98 -7.95 -18.76
N ILE A 51 -14.73 -9.04 -18.82
CA ILE A 51 -15.71 -9.38 -17.78
C ILE A 51 -14.99 -9.64 -16.45
N ILE A 52 -13.88 -10.38 -16.47
CA ILE A 52 -13.06 -10.63 -15.28
C ILE A 52 -12.55 -9.30 -14.71
N SER A 53 -12.03 -8.38 -15.55
CA SER A 53 -11.61 -7.05 -15.12
C SER A 53 -12.73 -6.29 -14.39
N TYR A 54 -13.95 -6.29 -14.93
CA TYR A 54 -15.11 -5.66 -14.28
C TYR A 54 -15.50 -6.31 -12.96
N ILE A 55 -15.36 -7.63 -12.84
CA ILE A 55 -15.57 -8.34 -11.57
C ILE A 55 -14.54 -7.87 -10.54
N PHE A 56 -13.24 -7.79 -10.89
CA PHE A 56 -12.21 -7.27 -9.99
C PHE A 56 -12.47 -5.80 -9.61
N TRP A 57 -12.96 -4.99 -10.54
CA TRP A 57 -13.33 -3.60 -10.28
C TRP A 57 -14.49 -3.50 -9.28
N LEU A 58 -15.55 -4.28 -9.46
CA LEU A 58 -16.69 -4.33 -8.53
C LEU A 58 -16.26 -4.84 -7.14
N LEU A 59 -15.46 -5.90 -7.09
CA LEU A 59 -14.89 -6.43 -5.85
C LEU A 59 -14.07 -5.37 -5.11
N THR A 60 -13.34 -4.53 -5.83
CA THR A 60 -12.57 -3.41 -5.27
C THR A 60 -13.48 -2.38 -4.62
N ILE A 61 -14.54 -1.95 -5.32
CA ILE A 61 -15.52 -0.98 -4.79
C ILE A 61 -16.19 -1.52 -3.53
N ILE A 62 -16.69 -2.76 -3.58
CA ILE A 62 -17.37 -3.42 -2.45
C ILE A 62 -16.42 -3.53 -1.25
N SER A 63 -15.21 -4.04 -1.47
CA SER A 63 -14.22 -4.25 -0.42
C SER A 63 -13.78 -2.93 0.22
N LEU A 64 -13.51 -1.90 -0.59
CA LEU A 64 -13.15 -0.57 -0.07
C LEU A 64 -14.28 0.02 0.77
N THR A 65 -15.52 -0.01 0.26
CA THR A 65 -16.70 0.53 0.96
C THR A 65 -16.93 -0.18 2.29
N LEU A 66 -16.85 -1.51 2.31
CA LEU A 66 -17.00 -2.31 3.52
C LEU A 66 -15.91 -1.98 4.55
N LEU A 67 -14.64 -1.93 4.13
CA LEU A 67 -13.52 -1.65 5.03
C LEU A 67 -13.55 -0.21 5.56
N LEU A 68 -13.97 0.76 4.74
CA LEU A 68 -14.21 2.14 5.19
C LEU A 68 -15.32 2.20 6.23
N ALA A 69 -16.43 1.48 6.03
CA ALA A 69 -17.53 1.43 7.01
C ALA A 69 -17.06 0.81 8.35
N ILE A 70 -16.28 -0.28 8.30
CA ILE A 70 -15.71 -0.92 9.50
C ILE A 70 -14.74 0.03 10.20
N PHE A 71 -13.87 0.70 9.45
CA PHE A 71 -12.91 1.64 10.03
C PHE A 71 -13.59 2.87 10.64
N ALA A 72 -14.62 3.42 9.98
CA ALA A 72 -15.45 4.50 10.52
C ALA A 72 -16.13 4.08 11.83
N LEU A 73 -16.68 2.86 11.87
CA LEU A 73 -17.24 2.29 13.09
C LEU A 73 -16.18 2.15 14.21
N LYS A 74 -14.95 1.74 13.88
CA LYS A 74 -13.83 1.68 14.82
C LYS A 74 -13.48 3.07 15.36
N ILE A 75 -13.48 4.11 14.53
CA ILE A 75 -13.22 5.50 14.96
C ILE A 75 -14.29 5.96 15.96
N VAL A 76 -15.56 5.67 15.70
CA VAL A 76 -16.68 6.09 16.58
C VAL A 76 -16.66 5.34 17.91
N ILE A 77 -16.42 4.01 17.90
CA ILE A 77 -16.50 3.18 19.11
C ILE A 77 -15.19 3.21 19.92
N PHE A 78 -14.03 3.26 19.26
CA PHE A 78 -12.71 3.19 19.90
C PHE A 78 -11.78 4.36 19.51
N PRO A 79 -12.20 5.63 19.65
CA PRO A 79 -11.42 6.78 19.18
C PRO A 79 -10.02 6.86 19.80
N LYS A 80 -9.89 6.53 21.10
CA LYS A 80 -8.60 6.53 21.80
C LYS A 80 -7.65 5.45 21.29
N VAL A 81 -8.18 4.28 20.93
CA VAL A 81 -7.36 3.17 20.38
C VAL A 81 -6.84 3.56 19.01
N VAL A 82 -7.71 4.11 18.15
CA VAL A 82 -7.30 4.58 16.82
C VAL A 82 -6.27 5.71 16.93
N ALA A 83 -6.53 6.72 17.78
CA ALA A 83 -5.61 7.83 17.96
C ALA A 83 -4.24 7.39 18.51
N ASN A 84 -4.20 6.40 19.40
CA ASN A 84 -2.94 5.83 19.88
C ASN A 84 -2.21 5.09 18.75
N SER A 85 -2.92 4.21 18.05
CA SER A 85 -2.38 3.42 16.93
C SER A 85 -1.74 4.31 15.85
N LEU A 86 -2.44 5.37 15.42
CA LEU A 86 -1.96 6.32 14.41
C LEU A 86 -0.83 7.25 14.88
N ARG A 87 -0.48 7.23 16.17
CA ARG A 87 0.64 8.00 16.73
C ARG A 87 1.86 7.16 17.04
N THR A 88 1.70 5.84 17.13
CA THR A 88 2.75 4.92 17.59
C THR A 88 3.16 3.90 16.55
N GLU A 89 2.32 3.62 15.55
CA GLU A 89 2.54 2.54 14.58
C GLU A 89 2.60 3.06 13.14
N ILE A 90 3.80 3.15 12.60
CA ILE A 90 4.05 3.59 11.21
C ILE A 90 3.26 2.80 10.17
N GLY A 91 3.10 1.50 10.39
CA GLY A 91 2.33 0.65 9.50
C GLY A 91 0.84 1.03 9.44
N GLU A 92 0.27 1.46 10.57
CA GLU A 92 -1.15 1.81 10.65
C GLU A 92 -1.41 3.14 9.95
N THR A 93 -0.54 4.13 10.16
CA THR A 93 -0.66 5.44 9.53
C THR A 93 -0.33 5.35 8.03
N ALA A 94 0.70 4.61 7.63
CA ALA A 94 1.08 4.40 6.23
C ALA A 94 -0.05 3.74 5.40
N CYS A 95 -0.72 2.72 5.94
CA CYS A 95 -1.76 1.99 5.22
C CYS A 95 -3.05 2.79 5.03
N LEU A 96 -3.21 3.95 5.66
CA LEU A 96 -4.31 4.87 5.31
C LEU A 96 -4.16 5.42 3.89
N SER A 97 -2.93 5.55 3.38
CA SER A 97 -2.68 5.97 2.00
C SER A 97 -3.25 5.00 0.97
N SER A 98 -3.43 3.72 1.35
CA SER A 98 -4.07 2.70 0.51
C SER A 98 -5.50 3.04 0.12
N ILE A 99 -6.20 3.89 0.89
CA ILE A 99 -7.54 4.40 0.53
C ILE A 99 -7.45 5.22 -0.76
N SER A 100 -6.53 6.20 -0.81
CA SER A 100 -6.32 7.04 -2.00
C SER A 100 -5.78 6.23 -3.18
N ILE A 101 -4.88 5.28 -2.92
CA ILE A 101 -4.35 4.38 -3.97
C ILE A 101 -5.50 3.57 -4.59
N THR A 102 -6.33 2.94 -3.77
CA THR A 102 -7.48 2.15 -4.23
C THR A 102 -8.48 3.02 -5.00
N PHE A 103 -8.76 4.22 -4.48
CA PHE A 103 -9.68 5.14 -5.13
C PHE A 103 -9.20 5.55 -6.52
N THR A 104 -7.89 5.68 -6.71
CA THR A 104 -7.31 5.92 -8.03
C THR A 104 -7.63 4.80 -9.01
N SER A 105 -7.42 3.52 -8.64
CA SER A 105 -7.75 2.39 -9.53
C SER A 105 -9.23 2.32 -9.87
N ILE A 106 -10.12 2.74 -8.96
CA ILE A 106 -11.55 2.87 -9.25
C ILE A 106 -11.79 3.94 -10.32
N ILE A 107 -11.17 5.12 -10.19
CA ILE A 107 -11.28 6.22 -11.15
C ILE A 107 -10.72 5.82 -12.52
N GLU A 108 -9.54 5.18 -12.57
CA GLU A 108 -8.93 4.69 -13.81
C GLU A 108 -9.87 3.73 -14.56
N MET A 109 -10.52 2.81 -13.85
CA MET A 109 -11.50 1.91 -14.46
C MET A 109 -12.76 2.62 -14.94
N MET A 110 -13.19 3.71 -14.26
CA MET A 110 -14.27 4.55 -14.78
C MET A 110 -13.89 5.18 -16.12
N ASP A 111 -12.67 5.73 -16.24
CA ASP A 111 -12.17 6.32 -17.48
C ASP A 111 -12.05 5.27 -18.60
N LEU A 112 -11.51 4.10 -18.29
CA LEU A 112 -11.28 3.03 -19.26
C LEU A 112 -12.57 2.38 -19.76
N SER A 113 -13.61 2.31 -18.93
CA SER A 113 -14.79 1.47 -19.21
C SER A 113 -16.07 2.28 -19.42
N LEU A 114 -16.31 3.34 -18.64
CA LEU A 114 -17.58 4.08 -18.70
C LEU A 114 -17.58 5.19 -19.74
N VAL A 115 -16.43 5.83 -20.00
CA VAL A 115 -16.37 6.96 -20.95
C VAL A 115 -16.70 6.49 -22.37
N GLY A 116 -16.06 5.41 -22.81
CA GLY A 116 -16.34 4.84 -24.14
C GLY A 116 -17.74 4.25 -24.26
N ALA A 117 -18.30 3.70 -23.17
CA ALA A 117 -19.61 3.06 -23.22
C ALA A 117 -20.77 4.05 -23.08
N TRP A 118 -20.68 5.01 -22.16
CA TRP A 118 -21.79 5.87 -21.71
C TRP A 118 -21.52 7.36 -21.96
N GLY A 119 -20.38 7.72 -22.53
CA GLY A 119 -20.06 9.04 -23.06
C GLY A 119 -19.28 9.97 -22.13
N LYS A 120 -18.95 11.16 -22.66
CA LYS A 120 -18.07 12.18 -22.07
C LYS A 120 -18.46 12.68 -20.68
N GLY A 121 -19.73 12.55 -20.28
CA GLY A 121 -20.18 12.93 -18.94
C GLY A 121 -19.42 12.19 -17.84
N TRP A 122 -19.01 10.94 -18.08
CA TRP A 122 -18.19 10.19 -17.14
C TRP A 122 -16.77 10.74 -17.02
N GLY A 123 -16.20 11.30 -18.09
CA GLY A 123 -14.89 11.96 -18.03
C GLY A 123 -14.88 13.18 -17.13
N ILE A 124 -15.98 13.96 -17.12
CA ILE A 124 -16.13 15.08 -16.19
C ILE A 124 -16.30 14.56 -14.74
N ALA A 125 -17.05 13.46 -14.55
CA ALA A 125 -17.19 12.86 -13.23
C ALA A 125 -15.82 12.38 -12.69
N THR A 126 -15.04 11.67 -13.50
CA THR A 126 -13.70 11.20 -13.12
C THR A 126 -12.73 12.35 -12.91
N LEU A 127 -12.82 13.46 -13.65
CA LEU A 127 -12.07 14.68 -13.38
C LEU A 127 -12.31 15.23 -11.96
N VAL A 128 -13.58 15.31 -11.53
CA VAL A 128 -13.94 15.78 -10.18
C VAL A 128 -13.41 14.81 -9.12
N LEU A 129 -13.63 13.51 -9.30
CA LEU A 129 -13.14 12.49 -8.37
C LEU A 129 -11.60 12.47 -8.29
N TRP A 130 -10.93 12.71 -9.42
CA TRP A 130 -9.48 12.79 -9.48
C TRP A 130 -8.95 13.96 -8.66
N TRP A 131 -9.55 15.16 -8.72
CA TRP A 131 -9.12 16.29 -7.90
C TRP A 131 -9.29 16.02 -6.39
N ILE A 132 -10.41 15.38 -6.01
CA ILE A 132 -10.62 14.95 -4.61
C ILE A 132 -9.52 13.99 -4.19
N ASN A 133 -9.23 12.99 -5.03
CA ASN A 133 -8.21 12.00 -4.74
C ASN A 133 -6.79 12.57 -4.77
N ALA A 134 -6.49 13.53 -5.64
CA ALA A 134 -5.22 14.23 -5.70
C ALA A 134 -4.97 15.00 -4.39
N ALA A 135 -5.99 15.66 -3.83
CA ALA A 135 -5.91 16.28 -2.51
C ALA A 135 -5.63 15.23 -1.41
N MET A 136 -6.32 14.08 -1.43
CA MET A 136 -6.06 12.98 -0.49
C MET A 136 -4.63 12.43 -0.62
N ALA A 137 -4.11 12.32 -1.85
CA ALA A 137 -2.76 11.85 -2.13
C ALA A 137 -1.69 12.85 -1.66
N ILE A 138 -1.93 14.15 -1.82
CA ILE A 138 -1.04 15.21 -1.29
C ILE A 138 -1.03 15.19 0.24
N VAL A 139 -2.21 15.10 0.87
CA VAL A 139 -2.33 14.97 2.33
C VAL A 139 -1.63 13.71 2.82
N SER A 140 -1.71 12.61 2.09
CA SER A 140 -0.95 11.39 2.40
C SER A 140 0.55 11.66 2.29
N CYS A 141 1.04 12.07 1.12
CA CYS A 141 2.45 12.23 0.81
C CYS A 141 3.16 13.23 1.75
N ILE A 142 2.53 14.37 2.04
CA ILE A 142 3.11 15.41 2.90
C ILE A 142 2.74 15.17 4.37
N GLY A 143 1.45 15.01 4.65
CA GLY A 143 0.93 14.96 6.03
C GLY A 143 1.36 13.70 6.77
N ILE A 144 1.23 12.52 6.16
CA ILE A 144 1.62 11.27 6.84
C ILE A 144 3.14 11.19 6.99
N THR A 145 3.90 11.60 5.98
CA THR A 145 5.37 11.68 6.09
C THR A 145 5.81 12.65 7.19
N TYR A 146 5.13 13.79 7.35
CA TYR A 146 5.36 14.70 8.47
C TYR A 146 5.04 14.04 9.82
N VAL A 147 3.96 13.25 9.89
CA VAL A 147 3.60 12.48 11.10
C VAL A 147 4.69 11.48 11.48
N PHE A 148 5.25 10.75 10.50
CA PHE A 148 6.36 9.82 10.72
C PHE A 148 7.55 10.53 11.36
N MET A 149 7.92 11.70 10.84
CA MET A 149 9.07 12.46 11.31
C MET A 149 8.85 13.09 12.68
N LYS A 150 7.63 13.55 12.98
CA LYS A 150 7.36 14.36 14.17
C LYS A 150 6.81 13.60 15.36
N TYR A 151 5.94 12.63 15.14
CA TYR A 151 5.19 11.97 16.21
C TYR A 151 5.62 10.52 16.43
N GLU A 152 5.84 9.76 15.36
CA GLU A 152 6.22 8.35 15.48
C GLU A 152 7.74 8.18 15.65
N ALA A 153 8.53 9.07 15.03
CA ALA A 153 9.99 9.17 15.10
C ALA A 153 10.71 7.81 15.32
N PRO A 154 10.51 6.82 14.43
CA PRO A 154 10.95 5.43 14.66
C PRO A 154 12.48 5.25 14.64
N GLY A 155 13.22 6.33 14.33
CA GLY A 155 14.64 6.29 14.03
C GLY A 155 14.94 5.53 12.73
N VAL A 156 16.20 5.56 12.32
CA VAL A 156 16.65 4.86 11.11
C VAL A 156 16.33 3.36 11.22
N ARG A 157 16.58 2.75 12.39
CA ARG A 157 16.33 1.32 12.66
C ARG A 157 14.84 0.92 12.67
N GLY A 158 13.91 1.85 12.74
CA GLY A 158 12.48 1.55 12.69
C GLY A 158 11.84 1.82 11.33
N LEU A 159 12.57 2.41 10.36
CA LEU A 159 12.05 2.72 9.03
C LEU A 159 11.86 1.45 8.18
N THR A 160 10.62 1.06 7.91
CA THR A 160 10.29 -0.13 7.11
C THR A 160 9.83 0.26 5.70
N PRO A 161 9.82 -0.67 4.73
CA PRO A 161 9.36 -0.37 3.37
C PRO A 161 7.93 0.20 3.29
N VAL A 162 7.08 -0.11 4.28
CA VAL A 162 5.69 0.41 4.34
C VAL A 162 5.63 1.94 4.36
N ALA A 163 6.70 2.59 4.83
CA ALA A 163 6.82 4.05 4.84
C ALA A 163 6.75 4.68 3.44
N ASN A 164 6.86 3.89 2.36
CA ASN A 164 6.66 4.35 0.99
C ASN A 164 5.19 4.42 0.54
N LEU A 165 4.21 3.87 1.28
CA LEU A 165 2.80 3.94 0.88
C LEU A 165 2.28 5.38 0.64
N PRO A 166 2.63 6.39 1.46
CA PRO A 166 2.20 7.77 1.23
C PRO A 166 2.72 8.36 -0.09
N VAL A 167 3.97 8.08 -0.47
CA VAL A 167 4.53 8.56 -1.74
C VAL A 167 3.97 7.76 -2.92
N ILE A 168 3.66 6.47 -2.72
CA ILE A 168 2.95 5.65 -3.71
C ILE A 168 1.56 6.25 -3.99
N ALA A 169 0.84 6.80 -3.00
CA ALA A 169 -0.44 7.46 -3.24
C ALA A 169 -0.31 8.65 -4.20
N ALA A 170 0.70 9.51 -4.03
CA ALA A 170 0.98 10.60 -4.97
C ALA A 170 1.31 10.10 -6.37
N LEU A 171 2.15 9.07 -6.50
CA LEU A 171 2.49 8.48 -7.80
C LEU A 171 1.29 7.80 -8.47
N THR A 172 0.40 7.22 -7.67
CA THR A 172 -0.83 6.60 -8.18
C THR A 172 -1.76 7.68 -8.69
N ALA A 173 -1.99 8.75 -7.93
CA ALA A 173 -2.78 9.89 -8.40
C ALA A 173 -2.21 10.53 -9.68
N ALA A 174 -0.88 10.63 -9.80
CA ALA A 174 -0.23 11.12 -11.02
C ALA A 174 -0.52 10.24 -12.25
N ALA A 175 -0.45 8.92 -12.09
CA ALA A 175 -0.82 7.99 -13.15
C ALA A 175 -2.29 8.09 -13.52
N GLY A 176 -3.17 8.14 -12.52
CA GLY A 176 -4.60 8.34 -12.73
C GLY A 176 -4.89 9.63 -13.49
N GLY A 177 -4.10 10.69 -13.27
CA GLY A 177 -4.23 11.94 -14.02
C GLY A 177 -3.87 11.78 -15.50
N GLY A 178 -2.85 10.96 -15.79
CA GLY A 178 -2.52 10.60 -17.17
C GLY A 178 -3.57 9.70 -17.83
N VAL A 179 -4.12 8.72 -17.12
CA VAL A 179 -5.23 7.86 -17.61
C VAL A 179 -6.47 8.72 -17.91
N LEU A 180 -6.85 9.60 -16.98
CA LEU A 180 -7.94 10.57 -17.15
C LEU A 180 -7.73 11.44 -18.39
N CYS A 181 -6.54 12.03 -18.56
CA CYS A 181 -6.27 12.85 -19.74
C CYS A 181 -6.24 12.03 -21.04
N ARG A 182 -5.89 10.74 -20.95
CA ARG A 182 -5.79 9.85 -22.11
C ARG A 182 -7.14 9.31 -22.58
N TYR A 183 -8.03 8.99 -21.66
CA TYR A 183 -9.25 8.24 -21.90
C TYR A 183 -10.53 8.97 -21.48
N GLY A 184 -10.45 10.01 -20.65
CA GLY A 184 -11.58 10.79 -20.17
C GLY A 184 -12.24 11.72 -21.18
N GLU A 185 -11.77 11.75 -22.44
CA GLU A 185 -12.29 12.63 -23.51
C GLU A 185 -12.48 14.11 -23.10
N LEU A 186 -11.57 14.60 -22.25
CA LEU A 186 -11.58 15.97 -21.73
C LEU A 186 -11.09 16.98 -22.76
N ASP A 187 -11.62 18.19 -22.70
CA ASP A 187 -11.04 19.33 -23.42
C ASP A 187 -9.65 19.66 -22.89
N GLU A 188 -8.76 20.14 -23.77
CA GLU A 188 -7.36 20.45 -23.43
C GLU A 188 -7.20 21.42 -22.26
N GLY A 189 -8.15 22.36 -22.07
CA GLY A 189 -8.15 23.29 -20.94
C GLY A 189 -8.26 22.62 -19.57
N PHE A 190 -8.91 21.45 -19.49
CA PHE A 190 -8.97 20.64 -18.27
C PHE A 190 -7.77 19.70 -18.13
N GLN A 191 -7.19 19.25 -19.26
CA GLN A 191 -6.05 18.32 -19.23
C GLN A 191 -4.77 18.98 -18.71
N VAL A 192 -4.47 20.22 -19.12
CA VAL A 192 -3.20 20.88 -18.77
C VAL A 192 -2.98 20.97 -17.25
N PRO A 193 -3.92 21.45 -16.42
CA PRO A 193 -3.76 21.45 -14.97
C PRO A 193 -3.53 20.05 -14.37
N VAL A 194 -4.25 19.05 -14.86
CA VAL A 194 -4.11 17.65 -14.41
C VAL A 194 -2.71 17.12 -14.73
N ILE A 195 -2.20 17.38 -15.94
CA ILE A 195 -0.85 16.99 -16.37
C ILE A 195 0.21 17.66 -15.50
N ILE A 196 0.11 18.97 -15.27
CA ILE A 196 1.09 19.71 -14.47
C ILE A 196 1.10 19.22 -13.02
N VAL A 197 -0.06 19.08 -12.39
CA VAL A 197 -0.16 18.55 -11.03
C VAL A 197 0.37 17.12 -10.96
N SER A 198 0.11 16.28 -11.97
CA SER A 198 0.64 14.92 -12.03
C SER A 198 2.17 14.88 -12.08
N TYR A 199 2.81 15.74 -12.89
CA TYR A 199 4.28 15.87 -12.87
C TYR A 199 4.81 16.38 -11.53
N LEU A 200 4.12 17.31 -10.86
CA LEU A 200 4.50 17.77 -9.52
C LEU A 200 4.39 16.67 -8.47
N LEU A 201 3.35 15.83 -8.53
CA LEU A 201 3.20 14.65 -7.67
C LEU A 201 4.35 13.65 -7.87
N ILE A 202 4.77 13.42 -9.11
CA ILE A 202 5.95 12.59 -9.41
C ILE A 202 7.22 13.20 -8.81
N GLY A 203 7.44 14.50 -9.05
CA GLY A 203 8.62 15.24 -8.57
C GLY A 203 8.72 15.29 -7.04
N MET A 204 7.59 15.26 -6.34
CA MET A 204 7.53 15.16 -4.89
C MET A 204 7.85 13.75 -4.40
N ALA A 205 7.27 12.74 -5.04
CA ALA A 205 7.25 11.37 -4.51
C ALA A 205 8.50 10.54 -4.83
N LEU A 206 9.03 10.60 -6.06
CA LEU A 206 10.18 9.77 -6.46
C LEU A 206 11.46 10.05 -5.66
N PRO A 207 11.85 11.32 -5.41
CA PRO A 207 13.04 11.60 -4.60
C PRO A 207 12.92 11.09 -3.16
N ILE A 208 11.73 11.20 -2.55
CA ILE A 208 11.47 10.68 -1.20
C ILE A 208 11.54 9.15 -1.22
N ALA A 209 10.93 8.49 -2.21
CA ALA A 209 11.01 7.05 -2.37
C ALA A 209 12.46 6.55 -2.50
N PHE A 210 13.29 7.27 -3.27
CA PHE A 210 14.71 6.98 -3.42
C PHE A 210 15.48 7.13 -2.09
N ALA A 211 15.20 8.18 -1.32
CA ALA A 211 15.81 8.38 0.00
C ALA A 211 15.44 7.25 0.98
N VAL A 212 14.16 6.88 1.07
CA VAL A 212 13.70 5.78 1.92
C VAL A 212 14.34 4.45 1.50
N ALA A 213 14.38 4.16 0.20
CA ALA A 213 15.00 2.96 -0.35
C ALA A 213 16.51 2.91 -0.04
N THR A 214 17.22 4.03 -0.12
CA THR A 214 18.65 4.13 0.21
C THR A 214 18.90 3.88 1.69
N ILE A 215 18.09 4.49 2.57
CA ILE A 215 18.18 4.27 4.02
C ILE A 215 17.91 2.79 4.34
N PHE A 216 16.88 2.20 3.73
CA PHE A 216 16.59 0.78 3.91
C PHE A 216 17.73 -0.11 3.41
N MET A 217 18.33 0.21 2.26
CA MET A 217 19.49 -0.51 1.74
C MET A 217 20.69 -0.44 2.69
N ALA A 218 21.02 0.74 3.22
CA ALA A 218 22.08 0.90 4.22
C ALA A 218 21.87 0.00 5.43
N ARG A 219 20.61 -0.12 5.89
CA ARG A 219 20.26 -0.99 7.01
C ARG A 219 20.43 -2.48 6.75
N LEU A 220 20.22 -2.91 5.50
CA LEU A 220 20.44 -4.30 5.12
C LEU A 220 21.92 -4.68 5.25
N PHE A 221 22.84 -3.75 4.95
CA PHE A 221 24.28 -3.95 5.21
C PHE A 221 24.60 -4.08 6.70
N ASP A 222 23.88 -3.36 7.56
CA ASP A 222 24.01 -3.46 9.02
C ASP A 222 23.33 -4.71 9.63
N GLN A 223 22.77 -5.61 8.79
CA GLN A 223 21.97 -6.76 9.21
C GLN A 223 20.83 -6.40 10.18
N SER A 224 20.36 -5.16 10.12
CA SER A 224 19.41 -4.59 11.07
C SER A 224 17.97 -4.77 10.57
N SER A 225 17.40 -5.98 10.73
CA SER A 225 16.01 -6.20 10.38
C SER A 225 15.07 -5.49 11.38
N PRO A 226 14.12 -4.66 10.92
CA PRO A 226 13.12 -4.08 11.82
C PRO A 226 12.28 -5.21 12.46
N ALA A 227 12.01 -5.10 13.75
CA ALA A 227 11.08 -6.01 14.42
C ALA A 227 9.69 -5.88 13.78
N GLY A 228 9.13 -6.99 13.28
CA GLY A 228 7.78 -7.02 12.71
C GLY A 228 7.65 -6.72 11.21
N THR A 229 8.74 -6.43 10.50
CA THR A 229 8.72 -6.39 9.02
C THR A 229 8.61 -7.80 8.48
N THR A 230 7.49 -8.07 7.80
CA THR A 230 7.36 -9.29 7.00
C THR A 230 8.14 -9.10 5.71
N LEU A 231 8.91 -10.11 5.29
CA LEU A 231 9.75 -10.10 4.08
C LEU A 231 8.99 -9.74 2.79
N TYR A 232 7.68 -9.97 2.77
CA TYR A 232 6.78 -9.52 1.71
C TYR A 232 6.85 -8.02 1.44
N GLN A 233 7.16 -7.22 2.47
CA GLN A 233 7.18 -5.76 2.38
C GLN A 233 8.35 -5.22 1.56
N ASP A 234 9.41 -5.99 1.32
CA ASP A 234 10.51 -5.56 0.44
C ASP A 234 10.00 -5.21 -0.96
N MET A 235 8.94 -5.89 -1.41
CA MET A 235 8.26 -5.63 -2.68
C MET A 235 7.66 -4.21 -2.74
N ILE A 236 7.35 -3.58 -1.60
CA ILE A 236 6.89 -2.18 -1.55
C ILE A 236 7.94 -1.23 -2.14
N LEU A 237 9.24 -1.56 -2.06
CA LEU A 237 10.30 -0.73 -2.64
C LEU A 237 10.26 -0.70 -4.17
N CYS A 238 9.70 -1.73 -4.81
CA CYS A 238 9.41 -1.72 -6.24
C CYS A 238 8.25 -0.78 -6.59
N GLY A 239 7.31 -0.59 -5.66
CA GLY A 239 6.05 0.11 -5.88
C GLY A 239 6.19 1.53 -6.45
N PRO A 240 6.97 2.43 -5.81
CA PRO A 240 7.17 3.78 -6.31
C PRO A 240 7.74 3.82 -7.72
N TRP A 241 8.66 2.91 -8.05
CA TRP A 241 9.34 2.90 -9.34
C TRP A 241 8.47 2.30 -10.45
N GLY A 242 7.70 1.24 -10.16
CA GLY A 242 6.70 0.72 -11.08
C GLY A 242 5.58 1.73 -11.34
N GLN A 243 5.02 2.33 -10.29
CA GLN A 243 3.95 3.32 -10.44
C GLN A 243 4.43 4.62 -11.08
N GLY A 244 5.58 5.13 -10.67
CA GLY A 244 6.19 6.33 -11.27
C GLY A 244 6.58 6.10 -12.73
N SER A 245 7.02 4.89 -13.07
CA SER A 245 7.26 4.49 -14.46
C SER A 245 5.99 4.60 -15.30
N PHE A 246 4.90 3.98 -14.86
CA PHE A 246 3.62 4.05 -15.57
C PHE A 246 3.14 5.50 -15.70
N ALA A 247 3.19 6.29 -14.61
CA ALA A 247 2.78 7.70 -14.60
C ALA A 247 3.55 8.55 -15.63
N LEU A 248 4.89 8.45 -15.64
CA LEU A 248 5.73 9.14 -16.62
C LEU A 248 5.40 8.72 -18.06
N GLN A 249 5.24 7.43 -18.30
CA GLN A 249 4.90 6.92 -19.63
C GLN A 249 3.55 7.45 -20.16
N ILE A 250 2.49 7.36 -19.34
CA ILE A 250 1.15 7.78 -19.78
C ILE A 250 1.04 9.31 -19.91
N LEU A 251 1.69 10.08 -19.03
CA LEU A 251 1.74 11.54 -19.14
C LEU A 251 2.56 11.97 -20.37
N GLY A 252 3.66 11.27 -20.64
CA GLY A 252 4.44 11.50 -21.86
C GLY A 252 3.59 11.28 -23.11
N GLU A 253 2.82 10.18 -23.17
CA GLU A 253 1.90 9.89 -24.27
C GLU A 253 0.89 11.01 -24.47
N VAL A 254 0.20 11.41 -23.39
CA VAL A 254 -0.80 12.49 -23.43
C VAL A 254 -0.19 13.79 -23.96
N VAL A 255 0.97 14.20 -23.44
CA VAL A 255 1.65 15.43 -23.90
C VAL A 255 2.00 15.34 -25.38
N THR A 256 2.57 14.22 -25.84
CA THR A 256 2.92 14.06 -27.27
C THR A 256 1.71 14.05 -28.21
N ARG A 257 0.51 13.69 -27.72
CA ARG A 257 -0.73 13.67 -28.50
C ARG A 257 -1.40 15.04 -28.65
N GLY A 258 -0.76 16.10 -28.15
CA GLY A 258 -1.17 17.47 -28.44
C GLY A 258 -1.95 18.15 -27.32
N SER A 259 -1.95 17.64 -26.08
CA SER A 259 -2.62 18.31 -24.95
C SER A 259 -2.12 19.74 -24.66
N PHE A 260 -0.98 20.14 -25.22
CA PHE A 260 -0.44 21.50 -25.13
C PHE A 260 -0.80 22.39 -26.34
N ALA A 261 -1.42 21.83 -27.38
CA ALA A 261 -1.59 22.49 -28.68
C ALA A 261 -2.53 23.71 -28.60
N LYS A 262 -3.64 23.61 -27.87
CA LYS A 262 -4.63 24.70 -27.71
C LYS A 262 -4.26 25.70 -26.63
N TYR A 263 -3.43 25.33 -25.64
CA TYR A 263 -2.99 26.26 -24.61
C TYR A 263 -2.08 27.33 -25.21
N GLN A 264 -1.03 26.93 -25.93
CA GLN A 264 -0.12 27.77 -26.73
C GLN A 264 0.29 29.11 -26.08
N GLN A 265 0.45 29.11 -24.75
CA GLN A 265 0.81 30.28 -23.96
C GLN A 265 2.10 30.03 -23.18
N GLY A 266 2.94 31.06 -23.10
CA GLY A 266 4.26 30.97 -22.47
C GLY A 266 5.26 30.15 -23.28
N VAL A 267 6.32 29.69 -22.63
CA VAL A 267 7.43 28.95 -23.28
C VAL A 267 7.21 27.43 -23.22
N PHE A 268 6.66 26.94 -22.11
CA PHE A 268 6.64 25.50 -21.79
C PHE A 268 5.39 24.77 -22.30
N LEU A 269 4.23 25.41 -22.27
CA LEU A 269 2.94 24.81 -22.64
C LEU A 269 2.62 25.09 -24.12
N THR A 270 3.51 24.64 -24.99
CA THR A 270 3.44 24.89 -26.44
C THR A 270 3.58 23.60 -27.24
N LEU A 271 3.10 23.62 -28.48
CA LEU A 271 3.25 22.49 -29.41
C LEU A 271 4.72 22.12 -29.64
N GLY A 272 5.62 23.11 -29.71
CA GLY A 272 7.05 22.87 -29.90
C GLY A 272 7.72 22.19 -28.70
N ALA A 273 7.24 22.45 -27.47
CA ALA A 273 7.76 21.82 -26.26
C ALA A 273 7.17 20.42 -26.00
N ALA A 274 5.99 20.11 -26.56
CA ALA A 274 5.28 18.86 -26.31
C ALA A 274 6.09 17.60 -26.67
N GLY A 275 6.76 17.59 -27.82
CA GLY A 275 7.61 16.46 -28.25
C GLY A 275 8.75 16.19 -27.25
N PRO A 276 9.66 17.15 -27.01
CA PRO A 276 10.75 16.99 -26.07
C PRO A 276 10.31 16.60 -24.65
N VAL A 277 9.29 17.26 -24.09
CA VAL A 277 8.77 16.95 -22.75
C VAL A 277 8.17 15.55 -22.71
N GLY A 278 7.36 15.20 -23.70
CA GLY A 278 6.69 13.91 -23.76
C GLY A 278 7.66 12.74 -23.89
N PHE A 279 8.64 12.83 -24.79
CA PHE A 279 9.66 11.78 -24.96
C PHE A 279 10.62 11.69 -23.77
N ALA A 280 11.02 12.82 -23.18
CA ALA A 280 11.84 12.80 -21.96
C ALA A 280 11.10 12.12 -20.80
N SER A 281 9.79 12.37 -20.67
CA SER A 281 8.94 11.70 -19.70
C SER A 281 8.88 10.20 -19.93
N MET A 282 8.58 9.74 -21.16
CA MET A 282 8.57 8.31 -21.50
C MET A 282 9.91 7.63 -21.23
N PHE A 283 11.03 8.28 -21.57
CA PHE A 283 12.37 7.78 -21.29
C PHE A 283 12.65 7.70 -19.80
N GLY A 284 12.27 8.72 -19.03
CA GLY A 284 12.30 8.68 -17.56
C GLY A 284 11.47 7.53 -17.00
N GLY A 285 10.31 7.25 -17.60
CA GLY A 285 9.48 6.10 -17.28
C GLY A 285 10.20 4.77 -17.52
N LEU A 286 10.91 4.61 -18.64
CA LEU A 286 11.72 3.41 -18.92
C LEU A 286 12.85 3.23 -17.88
N LEU A 287 13.58 4.29 -17.54
CA LEU A 287 14.62 4.25 -16.52
C LEU A 287 14.06 3.90 -15.13
N ALA A 288 12.91 4.48 -14.77
CA ALA A 288 12.22 4.15 -13.54
C ALA A 288 11.80 2.67 -13.49
N TRP A 289 11.35 2.10 -14.61
CA TRP A 289 11.05 0.66 -14.69
C TRP A 289 12.31 -0.21 -14.48
N GLY A 290 13.44 0.22 -15.04
CA GLY A 290 14.74 -0.43 -14.80
C GLY A 290 15.12 -0.45 -13.32
N HIS A 291 14.97 0.68 -12.62
CA HIS A 291 15.19 0.73 -11.16
C HIS A 291 14.17 -0.10 -10.38
N GLY A 292 12.90 -0.10 -10.79
CA GLY A 292 11.88 -0.97 -10.21
C GLY A 292 12.23 -2.45 -10.36
N THR A 293 12.83 -2.84 -11.49
CA THR A 293 13.26 -4.22 -11.76
C THR A 293 14.29 -4.69 -10.74
N PHE A 294 15.22 -3.83 -10.31
CA PHE A 294 16.18 -4.16 -9.26
C PHE A 294 15.46 -4.56 -7.96
N TRP A 295 14.54 -3.73 -7.48
CA TRP A 295 13.81 -4.01 -6.24
C TRP A 295 12.83 -5.17 -6.37
N TRP A 296 12.23 -5.35 -7.55
CA TRP A 296 11.36 -6.48 -7.85
C TRP A 296 12.11 -7.81 -7.76
N VAL A 297 13.26 -7.93 -8.44
CA VAL A 297 14.12 -9.13 -8.37
C VAL A 297 14.63 -9.32 -6.94
N PHE A 298 15.10 -8.25 -6.29
CA PHE A 298 15.60 -8.30 -4.92
C PHE A 298 14.54 -8.85 -3.94
N ALA A 299 13.31 -8.36 -4.03
CA ALA A 299 12.21 -8.81 -3.18
C ALA A 299 11.85 -10.29 -3.43
N ILE A 300 11.86 -10.75 -4.69
CA ILE A 300 11.66 -12.17 -5.02
C ILE A 300 12.75 -13.04 -4.38
N ILE A 301 14.02 -12.65 -4.53
CA ILE A 301 15.15 -13.37 -3.93
C ILE A 301 15.03 -13.37 -2.40
N SER A 302 14.68 -12.24 -1.78
CA SER A 302 14.50 -12.10 -0.33
C SER A 302 13.42 -13.06 0.21
N VAL A 303 12.25 -13.11 -0.46
CA VAL A 303 11.14 -14.00 -0.10
C VAL A 303 11.53 -15.47 -0.29
N LEU A 304 12.17 -15.82 -1.42
CA LEU A 304 12.60 -17.18 -1.69
C LEU A 304 13.64 -17.65 -0.67
N HIS A 305 14.71 -16.87 -0.46
CA HIS A 305 15.77 -17.19 0.49
C HIS A 305 15.22 -17.45 1.90
N SER A 306 14.25 -16.65 2.33
CA SER A 306 13.65 -16.79 3.65
C SER A 306 12.69 -17.97 3.80
N GLY A 307 12.12 -18.45 2.70
CA GLY A 307 11.32 -19.67 2.68
C GLY A 307 12.17 -20.94 2.87
N PHE A 308 13.47 -20.85 2.61
CA PHE A 308 14.43 -21.94 2.81
C PHE A 308 15.23 -21.76 4.12
N ASN A 309 15.53 -22.88 4.77
CA ASN A 309 16.45 -22.87 5.91
C ASN A 309 17.92 -22.89 5.44
N LYS A 310 18.86 -22.71 6.39
CA LYS A 310 20.32 -22.79 6.09
C LYS A 310 20.78 -24.14 5.51
N ARG A 311 19.93 -25.17 5.54
CA ARG A 311 20.16 -26.52 5.00
C ARG A 311 19.48 -26.73 3.64
N GLY A 312 18.80 -25.72 3.09
CA GLY A 312 18.08 -25.79 1.81
C GLY A 312 16.68 -26.43 1.90
N GLU A 313 16.15 -26.68 3.10
CA GLU A 313 14.81 -27.25 3.27
C GLU A 313 13.74 -26.16 3.34
N TRP A 314 12.62 -26.39 2.68
CA TRP A 314 11.48 -25.47 2.68
C TRP A 314 10.81 -25.44 4.06
N ARG A 315 10.83 -24.29 4.76
CA ARG A 315 10.13 -24.08 6.03
C ARG A 315 8.71 -23.56 5.86
N GLY A 316 8.35 -23.11 4.65
CA GLY A 316 7.15 -22.33 4.41
C GLY A 316 7.26 -20.91 4.97
N LEU A 317 6.34 -20.05 4.55
CA LEU A 317 6.26 -18.67 5.02
C LEU A 317 5.04 -18.51 5.94
N HIS A 318 5.23 -17.79 7.05
CA HIS A 318 4.11 -17.45 7.93
C HIS A 318 3.26 -16.36 7.28
N PHE A 319 2.02 -16.72 6.94
CA PHE A 319 1.08 -15.76 6.39
C PHE A 319 0.62 -14.75 7.46
N GLY A 320 0.69 -13.48 7.09
CA GLY A 320 0.07 -12.37 7.79
C GLY A 320 -0.46 -11.36 6.78
N LEU A 321 -1.24 -10.38 7.25
CA LEU A 321 -1.85 -9.37 6.38
C LEU A 321 -0.82 -8.58 5.55
N GLY A 322 0.42 -8.50 6.03
CA GLY A 322 1.56 -7.96 5.29
C GLY A 322 1.85 -8.66 3.95
N ALA A 323 1.40 -9.89 3.72
CA ALA A 323 1.57 -10.58 2.43
C ALA A 323 0.86 -9.87 1.26
N TRP A 324 -0.18 -9.08 1.54
CA TRP A 324 -0.85 -8.24 0.55
C TRP A 324 0.05 -7.14 -0.03
N SER A 325 1.16 -6.81 0.64
CA SER A 325 2.16 -5.88 0.13
C SER A 325 2.89 -6.38 -1.13
N LEU A 326 2.77 -7.66 -1.49
CA LEU A 326 3.26 -8.19 -2.77
C LEU A 326 2.41 -7.74 -3.96
N VAL A 327 1.08 -7.64 -3.78
CA VAL A 327 0.13 -7.60 -4.89
C VAL A 327 0.21 -6.26 -5.63
N PHE A 328 0.05 -5.16 -4.91
CA PHE A 328 0.00 -3.85 -5.56
C PHE A 328 1.32 -3.45 -6.23
N PRO A 329 2.49 -3.53 -5.58
CA PRO A 329 3.76 -3.16 -6.23
C PRO A 329 4.09 -4.02 -7.44
N TRP A 330 3.77 -5.32 -7.40
CA TRP A 330 3.86 -6.19 -8.56
C TRP A 330 2.90 -5.71 -9.66
N GLY A 331 1.66 -5.38 -9.30
CA GLY A 331 0.67 -4.86 -10.24
C GLY A 331 1.12 -3.60 -10.97
N VAL A 332 1.63 -2.59 -10.25
CA VAL A 332 2.06 -1.34 -10.89
C VAL A 332 3.31 -1.54 -11.75
N TYR A 333 4.20 -2.46 -11.37
CA TYR A 333 5.34 -2.88 -12.19
C TYR A 333 4.87 -3.57 -13.49
N THR A 334 3.87 -4.44 -13.41
CA THR A 334 3.21 -5.04 -14.58
C THR A 334 2.52 -3.99 -15.44
N ASN A 335 1.81 -3.03 -14.84
CA ASN A 335 1.08 -2.00 -15.57
C ASN A 335 2.03 -1.09 -16.37
N ALA A 336 3.18 -0.73 -15.77
CA ALA A 336 4.25 -0.04 -16.49
C ALA A 336 4.80 -0.87 -17.66
N CYS A 337 4.93 -2.19 -17.51
CA CYS A 337 5.34 -3.09 -18.59
C CYS A 337 4.30 -3.17 -19.71
N VAL A 338 3.00 -3.18 -19.39
CA VAL A 338 1.91 -3.10 -20.37
C VAL A 338 2.04 -1.82 -21.19
N GLN A 339 2.25 -0.69 -20.53
CA GLN A 339 2.40 0.60 -21.20
C GLN A 339 3.66 0.67 -22.06
N LEU A 340 4.79 0.12 -21.63
CA LEU A 340 6.00 0.00 -22.45
C LEU A 340 5.74 -0.85 -23.70
N GLY A 341 4.95 -1.92 -23.57
CA GLY A 341 4.53 -2.75 -24.70
C GLY A 341 3.76 -1.96 -25.76
N LYS A 342 2.94 -0.99 -25.34
CA LYS A 342 2.23 -0.07 -26.25
C LYS A 342 3.16 0.98 -26.86
N LEU A 343 3.99 1.63 -26.04
CA LEU A 343 4.87 2.72 -26.47
C LEU A 343 6.00 2.26 -27.40
N LEU A 344 6.58 1.09 -27.14
CA LEU A 344 7.68 0.52 -27.92
C LEU A 344 7.20 -0.35 -29.08
N ASP A 345 5.88 -0.56 -29.22
CA ASP A 345 5.26 -1.56 -30.09
C ASP A 345 6.00 -2.92 -30.05
N SER A 346 6.29 -3.38 -28.84
CA SER A 346 7.19 -4.53 -28.63
C SER A 346 6.42 -5.79 -28.25
N PRO A 347 6.49 -6.86 -29.06
CA PRO A 347 5.95 -8.17 -28.69
C PRO A 347 6.59 -8.72 -27.41
N ALA A 348 7.87 -8.47 -27.17
CA ALA A 348 8.57 -8.94 -25.98
C ALA A 348 7.94 -8.37 -24.69
N PHE A 349 7.73 -7.05 -24.63
CA PHE A 349 7.04 -6.42 -23.49
C PHE A 349 5.58 -6.84 -23.38
N SER A 350 4.91 -7.12 -24.50
CA SER A 350 3.54 -7.61 -24.51
C SER A 350 3.42 -9.02 -23.91
N VAL A 351 4.34 -9.93 -24.26
CA VAL A 351 4.39 -11.28 -23.69
C VAL A 351 4.81 -11.22 -22.22
N TRP A 352 5.82 -10.41 -21.89
CA TRP A 352 6.32 -10.28 -20.53
C TRP A 352 5.26 -9.73 -19.57
N SER A 353 4.53 -8.69 -19.97
CA SER A 353 3.42 -8.16 -19.17
C SER A 353 2.29 -9.18 -18.95
N ALA A 354 2.00 -10.04 -19.93
CA ALA A 354 1.04 -11.13 -19.74
C ALA A 354 1.50 -12.16 -18.71
N ILE A 355 2.78 -12.57 -18.75
CA ILE A 355 3.38 -13.47 -17.75
C ILE A 355 3.28 -12.85 -16.35
N LEU A 356 3.71 -11.58 -16.21
CA LEU A 356 3.64 -10.85 -14.95
C LEU A 356 2.20 -10.73 -14.42
N ALA A 357 1.21 -10.51 -15.29
CA ALA A 357 -0.20 -10.43 -14.92
C ALA A 357 -0.75 -11.79 -14.45
N ILE A 358 -0.40 -12.88 -15.12
CA ILE A 358 -0.81 -14.24 -14.71
C ILE A 358 -0.24 -14.56 -13.32
N THR A 359 1.06 -14.30 -13.10
CA THR A 359 1.70 -14.52 -11.80
C THR A 359 1.06 -13.66 -10.70
N LEU A 360 0.73 -12.41 -11.00
CA LEU A 360 0.02 -11.52 -10.07
C LEU A 360 -1.34 -12.08 -9.65
N VAL A 361 -2.14 -12.57 -10.61
CA VAL A 361 -3.45 -13.17 -10.31
C VAL A 361 -3.29 -14.41 -9.43
N ILE A 362 -2.26 -15.24 -9.66
CA ILE A 362 -1.96 -16.40 -8.81
C ILE A 362 -1.61 -15.93 -7.38
N ILE A 363 -0.73 -14.94 -7.23
CA ILE A 363 -0.37 -14.37 -5.91
C ILE A 363 -1.61 -13.84 -5.19
N TRP A 364 -2.50 -13.15 -5.91
CA TRP A 364 -3.77 -12.65 -5.37
C TRP A 364 -4.68 -13.78 -4.90
N ILE A 365 -4.87 -14.84 -5.69
CA ILE A 365 -5.70 -15.99 -5.32
C ILE A 365 -5.16 -16.63 -4.03
N VAL A 366 -3.85 -16.86 -3.93
CA VAL A 366 -3.22 -17.41 -2.74
C VAL A 366 -3.47 -16.52 -1.52
N ASN A 367 -3.24 -15.21 -1.66
CA ASN A 367 -3.49 -14.25 -0.58
C ASN A 367 -4.96 -14.21 -0.16
N MET A 368 -5.91 -14.27 -1.10
CA MET A 368 -7.34 -14.32 -0.80
C MET A 368 -7.72 -15.60 -0.05
N VAL A 369 -7.27 -16.77 -0.49
CA VAL A 369 -7.54 -18.05 0.18
C VAL A 369 -7.02 -18.03 1.62
N LEU A 370 -5.78 -17.56 1.82
CA LEU A 370 -5.17 -17.47 3.15
C LEU A 370 -5.85 -16.42 4.02
N THR A 371 -6.30 -15.30 3.43
CA THR A 371 -7.07 -14.26 4.12
C THR A 371 -8.42 -14.79 4.59
N THR A 372 -9.17 -15.46 3.71
CA THR A 372 -10.46 -16.07 4.05
C THR A 372 -10.29 -17.14 5.13
N LYS A 373 -9.27 -18.00 5.03
CA LYS A 373 -8.94 -18.97 6.09
C LYS A 373 -8.60 -18.27 7.41
N GLY A 374 -7.82 -17.20 7.36
CA GLY A 374 -7.45 -16.40 8.53
C GLY A 374 -8.61 -15.65 9.19
N LEU A 375 -9.63 -15.27 8.39
CA LEU A 375 -10.88 -14.70 8.88
C LEU A 375 -11.77 -15.78 9.52
N ILE A 376 -11.98 -16.91 8.85
CA ILE A 376 -12.79 -18.03 9.38
C ILE A 376 -12.22 -18.55 10.70
N THR A 377 -10.89 -18.67 10.80
CA THR A 377 -10.21 -19.11 12.04
C THR A 377 -10.12 -18.01 13.11
N GLY A 378 -10.43 -16.76 12.79
CA GLY A 378 -10.32 -15.63 13.70
C GLY A 378 -8.89 -15.11 13.91
N LYS A 379 -7.87 -15.80 13.38
CA LYS A 379 -6.45 -15.46 13.57
C LYS A 379 -6.10 -14.03 13.12
N LEU A 380 -6.69 -13.56 12.02
CA LEU A 380 -6.39 -12.22 11.48
C LEU A 380 -7.07 -11.07 12.23
N VAL A 381 -8.05 -11.37 13.08
CA VAL A 381 -8.83 -10.38 13.84
C VAL A 381 -8.61 -10.51 15.36
N GLY A 382 -7.57 -11.26 15.76
CA GLY A 382 -7.21 -11.47 17.16
C GLY A 382 -8.18 -12.38 17.93
N LEU A 383 -8.88 -13.27 17.22
CA LEU A 383 -9.76 -14.30 17.74
C LEU A 383 -9.16 -15.69 17.49
N GLU A 384 -7.89 -15.91 17.87
CA GLU A 384 -7.13 -17.13 17.55
C GLU A 384 -7.75 -18.45 18.07
N HIS A 385 -8.72 -18.36 18.98
CA HIS A 385 -9.42 -19.49 19.60
C HIS A 385 -10.84 -19.69 19.03
N GLY A 386 -11.20 -18.98 17.95
CA GLY A 386 -12.48 -19.10 17.25
C GLY A 386 -13.51 -18.02 17.60
N TRP A 387 -14.60 -18.01 16.82
CA TRP A 387 -15.68 -17.01 16.91
C TRP A 387 -16.68 -17.24 18.06
N GLY A 388 -16.61 -18.40 18.72
CA GLY A 388 -17.49 -18.75 19.83
C GLY A 388 -17.12 -18.01 21.11
N GLY A 389 -18.08 -17.31 21.73
CA GLY A 389 -17.86 -16.57 22.99
C GLY A 389 -17.32 -17.43 24.14
N GLU A 390 -17.61 -18.74 24.16
CA GLU A 390 -17.10 -19.71 25.14
C GLU A 390 -15.58 -19.97 25.03
N ALA A 391 -15.02 -19.96 23.82
CA ALA A 391 -13.59 -20.18 23.60
C ALA A 391 -12.76 -18.96 24.04
N TYR A 392 -13.28 -17.75 23.77
CA TYR A 392 -12.71 -16.51 24.27
C TYR A 392 -12.81 -16.39 25.80
N LYS A 393 -13.94 -16.81 26.40
CA LYS A 393 -14.15 -16.87 27.85
C LYS A 393 -13.14 -17.78 28.55
N ARG A 394 -12.92 -19.00 28.05
CA ARG A 394 -11.98 -19.97 28.65
C ARG A 394 -10.56 -19.42 28.75
N HIS A 395 -10.07 -18.74 27.71
CA HIS A 395 -8.71 -18.18 27.71
C HIS A 395 -8.56 -16.92 28.59
N GLN A 396 -9.57 -16.04 28.66
CA GLN A 396 -9.55 -14.92 29.63
C GLN A 396 -9.48 -15.43 31.07
N ILE A 397 -10.16 -16.55 31.37
CA ILE A 397 -10.10 -17.22 32.66
C ILE A 397 -8.72 -17.85 32.90
N GLU A 398 -8.11 -18.50 31.90
CA GLU A 398 -6.75 -19.06 31.99
C GLU A 398 -5.67 -17.97 32.18
N LYS A 399 -5.75 -16.85 31.45
CA LYS A 399 -4.86 -15.69 31.67
C LYS A 399 -5.06 -15.03 33.03
N GLY A 400 -6.31 -14.94 33.51
CA GLY A 400 -6.64 -14.44 34.84
C GLY A 400 -6.11 -15.34 35.96
N GLN A 401 -6.18 -16.66 35.79
CA GLN A 401 -5.62 -17.64 36.74
C GLN A 401 -4.09 -17.66 36.71
N SER A 402 -3.46 -17.57 35.54
CA SER A 402 -1.99 -17.51 35.44
C SER A 402 -1.40 -16.27 36.13
N ASN A 403 -2.10 -15.13 36.11
CA ASN A 403 -1.68 -13.93 36.85
C ASN A 403 -2.04 -13.97 38.34
N GLY A 404 -2.96 -14.85 38.76
CA GLY A 404 -3.33 -15.05 40.17
C GLY A 404 -2.49 -16.09 40.91
N THR A 405 -1.60 -16.82 40.21
CA THR A 405 -0.80 -17.92 40.80
C THR A 405 0.67 -17.57 41.00
N VAL A 406 1.06 -16.30 40.82
CA VAL A 406 2.40 -15.81 41.18
C VAL A 406 2.28 -14.95 42.43
N ASP A 407 2.45 -15.63 43.57
CA ASP A 407 3.18 -15.19 44.77
C ASP A 407 2.47 -15.58 46.08
N GLN A 408 2.56 -16.89 46.40
CA GLN A 408 2.49 -17.36 47.78
C GLN A 408 3.70 -18.27 48.02
N ARG A 409 4.88 -17.67 48.21
CA ARG A 409 5.98 -18.34 48.90
C ARG A 409 6.26 -17.64 50.22
N PRO A 410 6.43 -18.39 51.33
CA PRO A 410 6.66 -17.79 52.63
C PRO A 410 8.04 -17.16 52.69
N VAL A 411 8.09 -15.88 53.09
CA VAL A 411 9.34 -15.15 53.36
C VAL A 411 10.03 -15.81 54.56
N THR A 412 11.12 -16.52 54.33
CA THR A 412 12.09 -16.93 55.34
C THR A 412 13.42 -16.25 55.02
N GLY A 413 14.00 -15.61 56.04
CA GLY A 413 15.02 -14.57 55.90
C GLY A 413 16.45 -15.06 55.61
N LEU A 414 17.30 -14.11 55.23
CA LEU A 414 18.55 -13.76 55.92
C LEU A 414 19.21 -12.60 55.15
N HIS A 415 19.35 -11.44 55.81
CA HIS A 415 20.07 -10.28 55.27
C HIS A 415 21.56 -10.43 55.58
N ASN A 416 22.37 -10.79 54.58
CA ASN A 416 23.81 -10.58 54.63
C ASN A 416 24.14 -9.19 54.05
N ARG A 417 24.75 -8.34 54.88
CA ARG A 417 25.28 -7.02 54.53
C ARG A 417 26.56 -7.18 53.71
N VAL A 418 26.70 -6.40 52.64
CA VAL A 418 27.97 -6.10 51.97
C VAL A 418 28.22 -4.58 52.07
N PRO A 419 29.43 -4.09 52.41
CA PRO A 419 29.67 -2.67 52.67
C PRO A 419 29.86 -1.86 51.37
N LYS A 420 29.48 -0.57 51.44
CA LYS A 420 29.68 0.45 50.39
C LYS A 420 31.14 0.89 50.31
N GLU A 421 31.69 0.99 49.09
CA GLU A 421 32.88 1.78 48.78
C GLU A 421 32.51 3.28 48.57
N PRO A 422 33.39 4.23 48.93
CA PRO A 422 33.14 5.67 48.81
C PRO A 422 33.55 6.24 47.43
N PRO A 423 33.07 7.46 47.06
CA PRO A 423 33.25 8.02 45.72
C PRO A 423 34.63 8.67 45.54
N ALA A 424 35.20 8.49 44.35
CA ALA A 424 36.40 9.19 43.90
C ALA A 424 36.08 10.65 43.55
N SER A 425 36.90 11.56 44.08
CA SER A 425 36.88 13.00 43.86
C SER A 425 37.50 13.40 42.53
N VAL A 426 36.98 14.51 42.01
CA VAL A 426 37.49 15.31 40.90
C VAL A 426 38.77 16.04 41.31
N GLU A 427 39.83 15.91 40.53
CA GLU A 427 40.73 17.00 40.09
C GLU A 427 41.48 16.56 38.82
#